data_AF-A0A4R4S8U8-F1
#
_entry.id   AF-A0A4R4S8U8-F1
#
_cell.length_a   1.000
_cell.length_b   1.000
_cell.length_c   1.000
_cell.angle_alpha   90.00
_cell.angle_beta   90.00
_cell.angle_gamma   90.00
#
_symmetry.space_group_name_H-M   'P 1'
#
loop_
_entity.id
_entity.type
_entity.pdbx_description
1 polymer ?
#
loop_
_entity_poly.entity_id
_entity_poly.type
_entity_poly.pdbx_seq_one_letter_code
_entity_poly.pdbx_strand_id
1 'polypeptide(L)'
;MVQEGALDHGLAEALAGGGYDVAASAERTGHDVMGALRELLTAAQRAGAVRDDTEVADVKALIAGCLARERGTTDAVVRRRMIEVVCEGLRTRS
;
A
#
# COMPACT_ATOMS: atom_id res chain seq x y z
N MET A 1 8.99 15.49 -15.56
CA MET A 1 7.88 14.54 -15.87
C MET A 1 8.32 13.08 -15.95
N VAL A 2 9.53 12.73 -16.45
CA VAL A 2 9.97 11.32 -16.53
C VAL A 2 10.50 10.78 -15.18
N GLN A 3 11.07 11.63 -14.33
CA GLN A 3 11.63 11.22 -13.04
C GLN A 3 10.57 10.84 -11.99
N GLU A 4 9.44 11.53 -12.00
CA GLU A 4 8.34 11.31 -11.04
C GLU A 4 7.66 9.95 -11.27
N GLY A 5 7.42 9.60 -12.54
CA GLY A 5 6.91 8.27 -12.89
C GLY A 5 7.89 7.13 -12.62
N ALA A 6 9.20 7.38 -12.68
CA ALA A 6 10.22 6.39 -12.31
C ALA A 6 10.31 6.17 -10.80
N LEU A 7 10.08 7.22 -10.00
CA LEU A 7 9.99 7.15 -8.53
C LEU A 7 8.73 6.39 -8.11
N ASP A 8 7.58 6.70 -8.70
CA ASP A 8 6.32 6.00 -8.43
C ASP A 8 6.40 4.52 -8.83
N HIS A 9 7.04 4.21 -9.96
CA HIS A 9 7.26 2.84 -10.39
C HIS A 9 8.25 2.10 -9.48
N GLY A 10 9.35 2.74 -9.08
CA GLY A 10 10.32 2.16 -8.15
C GLY A 10 9.73 1.91 -6.76
N LEU A 11 8.84 2.78 -6.30
CA LEU A 11 8.08 2.60 -5.06
C LEU A 11 7.06 1.45 -5.19
N ALA A 12 6.37 1.36 -6.32
CA ALA A 12 5.45 0.26 -6.60
C ALA A 12 6.19 -1.09 -6.71
N GLU A 13 7.35 -1.14 -7.35
CA GLU A 13 8.19 -2.35 -7.39
C GLU A 13 8.72 -2.73 -6.01
N ALA A 14 9.17 -1.75 -5.21
CA ALA A 14 9.56 -1.98 -3.83
C ALA A 14 8.41 -2.57 -3.02
N LEU A 15 7.19 -2.00 -3.12
CA LEU A 15 6.00 -2.51 -2.44
C LEU A 15 5.55 -3.89 -2.93
N ALA A 16 5.72 -4.19 -4.23
CA ALA A 16 5.33 -5.46 -4.85
C ALA A 16 6.43 -6.54 -4.83
N GLY A 17 7.59 -6.25 -4.25
CA GLY A 17 8.72 -7.16 -4.14
C GLY A 17 8.45 -8.27 -3.11
N GLY A 18 8.06 -9.45 -3.59
CA GLY A 18 8.04 -10.66 -2.77
C GLY A 18 9.43 -10.92 -2.18
N GLY A 19 9.58 -10.71 -0.87
CA GLY A 19 10.77 -11.07 -0.10
C GLY A 19 11.91 -10.06 -0.09
N TYR A 20 11.86 -8.96 -0.85
CA TYR A 20 12.79 -7.84 -0.65
C TYR A 20 12.19 -6.88 0.36
N ASP A 21 12.86 -6.76 1.49
CA ASP A 21 12.39 -5.98 2.62
C ASP A 21 12.18 -4.51 2.21
N VAL A 22 10.92 -4.17 1.99
CA VAL A 22 10.45 -2.81 1.69
C VAL A 22 10.93 -1.81 2.74
N ALA A 23 11.06 -2.23 4.00
CA ALA A 23 11.64 -1.38 5.04
C ALA A 23 13.13 -1.12 4.72
N ALA A 24 13.93 -2.17 4.50
CA ALA A 24 15.33 -2.03 4.13
C ALA A 24 15.55 -1.30 2.78
N SER A 25 14.61 -1.37 1.84
CA SER A 25 14.69 -0.67 0.56
C SER A 25 14.32 0.80 0.67
N ALA A 26 13.34 1.14 1.53
CA ALA A 26 12.91 2.51 1.81
C ALA A 26 13.89 3.25 2.73
N GLU A 27 14.48 2.56 3.70
CA GLU A 27 15.60 3.05 4.53
C GLU A 27 16.82 3.43 3.67
N ARG A 28 17.14 2.64 2.63
CA ARG A 28 18.24 2.94 1.69
C ARG A 28 18.00 4.18 0.82
N THR A 29 16.74 4.60 0.63
CA THR A 29 16.36 5.84 -0.07
C THR A 29 16.02 6.99 0.90
N GLY A 30 16.23 6.81 2.20
CA GLY A 30 15.99 7.84 3.23
C GLY A 30 14.51 8.15 3.51
N HIS A 31 13.59 7.30 3.05
CA HIS A 31 12.15 7.50 3.25
C HIS A 31 11.59 6.40 4.16
N ASP A 32 11.07 6.76 5.34
CA ASP A 32 10.39 5.81 6.22
C ASP A 32 8.92 5.59 5.78
N VAL A 33 8.75 4.88 4.68
CA VAL A 33 7.44 4.56 4.10
C VAL A 33 6.59 3.74 5.08
N MET A 34 7.22 2.86 5.86
CA MET A 34 6.53 1.99 6.82
C MET A 34 6.07 2.76 8.07
N GLY A 35 6.86 3.74 8.53
CA GLY A 35 6.48 4.67 9.57
C GLY A 35 5.29 5.54 9.15
N ALA A 36 5.34 6.13 7.95
CA ALA A 36 4.22 6.91 7.41
C ALA A 36 2.93 6.07 7.27
N LEU A 37 3.06 4.81 6.81
CA LEU A 37 1.93 3.90 6.71
C LEU A 37 1.32 3.56 8.08
N ARG A 38 2.17 3.39 9.10
CA ARG A 38 1.75 3.15 10.49
C ARG A 38 1.00 4.34 11.06
N GLU A 39 1.49 5.56 10.85
CA GLU A 39 0.84 6.78 11.30
C GLU A 39 -0.53 6.96 10.66
N LEU A 40 -0.63 6.74 9.34
CA LEU A 40 -1.90 6.82 8.61
C LEU A 40 -2.92 5.79 9.13
N LEU A 41 -2.50 4.53 9.30
CA LEU A 41 -3.38 3.47 9.82
C LEU A 41 -3.87 3.82 11.23
N THR A 42 -2.96 4.26 12.10
CA THR A 42 -3.29 4.66 13.47
C THR A 42 -4.31 5.80 13.50
N ALA A 43 -4.14 6.82 12.65
CA ALA A 43 -5.07 7.93 12.54
C ALA A 43 -6.44 7.47 12.04
N ALA A 44 -6.48 6.59 11.03
CA ALA A 44 -7.72 6.06 10.48
C ALA A 44 -8.49 5.18 11.48
N GLN A 45 -7.78 4.36 12.26
CA GLN A 45 -8.37 3.56 13.34
C GLN A 45 -8.93 4.43 14.46
N ARG A 46 -8.18 5.46 14.89
CA ARG A 46 -8.66 6.44 15.89
C ARG A 46 -9.90 7.21 15.43
N ALA A 47 -10.02 7.46 14.13
CA ALA A 47 -11.20 8.09 13.54
C ALA A 47 -12.39 7.11 13.35
N GLY A 48 -12.23 5.82 13.67
CA GLY A 48 -13.25 4.80 13.45
C GLY A 48 -13.48 4.45 11.97
N ALA A 49 -12.60 4.89 11.07
CA ALA A 49 -12.72 4.64 9.63
C ALA A 49 -12.21 3.25 9.23
N VAL A 50 -11.25 2.70 9.99
CA VAL A 50 -10.64 1.39 9.76
C VAL A 50 -10.78 0.54 11.02
N ARG A 51 -11.06 -0.76 10.84
CA ARG A 51 -11.13 -1.76 11.91
C ARG A 51 -9.81 -1.84 12.70
N ASP A 52 -9.91 -2.06 14.00
CA ASP A 52 -8.80 -2.02 14.97
C ASP A 52 -7.91 -3.27 14.95
N ASP A 53 -8.41 -4.38 14.41
CA ASP A 53 -7.68 -5.64 14.21
C ASP A 53 -6.79 -5.68 12.96
N THR A 54 -6.70 -4.57 12.19
CA THR A 54 -5.81 -4.48 11.03
C THR A 54 -4.41 -4.03 11.44
N GLU A 55 -3.40 -4.78 11.00
CA GLU A 55 -2.00 -4.41 11.21
C GLU A 55 -1.38 -3.72 9.98
N VAL A 56 -0.31 -2.96 10.20
CA VAL A 56 0.44 -2.29 9.13
C VAL A 56 0.99 -3.31 8.12
N ALA A 57 1.34 -4.51 8.58
CA ALA A 57 1.78 -5.61 7.73
C ALA A 57 0.68 -6.10 6.78
N ASP A 58 -0.58 -6.14 7.23
CA ASP A 58 -1.73 -6.49 6.41
C ASP A 58 -1.96 -5.45 5.32
N VAL A 59 -1.92 -4.16 5.68
CA VAL A 59 -2.08 -3.05 4.72
C VAL A 59 -0.99 -3.12 3.65
N LYS A 60 0.26 -3.36 4.04
CA LYS A 60 1.38 -3.56 3.11
C LYS A 60 1.12 -4.74 2.17
N ALA A 61 0.68 -5.88 2.70
CA ALA A 61 0.39 -7.07 1.90
C ALA A 61 -0.75 -6.83 0.89
N LEU A 62 -1.78 -6.09 1.29
CA LEU A 62 -2.90 -5.72 0.41
C LEU A 62 -2.45 -4.81 -0.74
N ILE A 63 -1.61 -3.80 -0.44
CA ILE A 63 -1.01 -2.93 -1.46
C ILE A 63 -0.18 -3.75 -2.45
N ALA A 64 0.67 -4.65 -1.95
CA ALA A 64 1.48 -5.54 -2.78
C ALA A 64 0.61 -6.44 -3.69
N GLY A 65 -0.49 -6.97 -3.16
CA GLY A 65 -1.45 -7.78 -3.91
C GLY A 65 -2.16 -7.00 -5.03
N CYS A 66 -2.55 -5.75 -4.76
CA CYS A 66 -3.10 -4.85 -5.79
C CYS A 66 -2.10 -4.63 -6.93
N LEU A 67 -0.86 -4.28 -6.59
CA LEU A 67 0.20 -4.02 -7.55
C LEU A 67 0.57 -5.28 -8.35
N ALA A 68 0.61 -6.45 -7.71
CA ALA A 68 0.88 -7.72 -8.37
C ALA A 68 -0.18 -8.06 -9.43
N ARG A 69 -1.46 -7.75 -9.16
CA ARG A 69 -2.55 -7.95 -10.11
C ARG A 69 -2.48 -6.99 -11.32
N GLU A 70 -1.87 -5.83 -11.14
CA GLU A 70 -1.65 -4.84 -12.22
C GLU A 70 -0.40 -5.14 -13.06
N ARG A 71 0.43 -6.11 -12.67
CA ARG A 71 1.61 -6.50 -13.47
C ARG A 71 1.17 -7.06 -14.82
N GLY A 72 1.39 -6.29 -15.88
CA GLY A 72 1.06 -6.64 -17.27
C GLY A 72 -0.24 -6.03 -17.80
N THR A 73 -0.95 -5.22 -17.00
CA THR A 73 -2.18 -4.54 -17.41
C THR A 73 -2.29 -3.18 -16.73
N THR A 74 -2.31 -2.10 -17.53
CA THR A 74 -2.54 -0.72 -17.05
C THR A 74 -4.04 -0.40 -17.01
N ASP A 75 -4.88 -1.38 -16.64
CA ASP A 75 -6.33 -1.18 -16.59
C ASP A 75 -6.72 -0.42 -15.31
N ALA A 76 -7.01 0.87 -15.49
CA ALA A 76 -7.44 1.76 -14.42
C ALA A 76 -8.74 1.32 -13.74
N VAL A 77 -9.63 0.61 -14.44
CA VAL A 77 -10.89 0.09 -13.90
C VAL A 77 -10.60 -1.07 -12.95
N VAL A 78 -9.69 -1.98 -13.34
CA VAL A 78 -9.27 -3.09 -12.49
C VAL A 78 -8.56 -2.59 -11.23
N ARG A 79 -7.67 -1.61 -11.36
CA ARG A 79 -7.04 -0.94 -10.21
C ARG A 79 -8.08 -0.34 -9.27
N ARG A 80 -9.01 0.44 -9.81
CA ARG A 80 -10.05 1.10 -9.01
C ARG A 80 -10.88 0.09 -8.23
N ARG A 81 -11.31 -0.98 -8.89
CA ARG A 81 -12.08 -2.06 -8.26
C ARG A 81 -11.32 -2.74 -7.13
N MET A 82 -10.01 -2.98 -7.30
CA MET A 82 -9.18 -3.57 -6.25
C MET A 82 -9.10 -2.67 -5.01
N ILE A 83 -8.87 -1.37 -5.22
CA ILE A 83 -8.83 -0.38 -4.15
C ILE A 83 -10.17 -0.34 -3.41
N GLU A 84 -11.29 -0.34 -4.13
CA GLU A 84 -12.64 -0.33 -3.52
C GLU A 84 -12.89 -1.57 -2.66
N VAL A 85 -12.54 -2.76 -3.14
CA VAL A 85 -12.67 -4.01 -2.38
C VAL A 85 -11.82 -3.99 -1.11
N VAL A 86 -10.56 -3.55 -1.22
CA VAL A 86 -9.66 -3.44 -0.05
C VAL A 86 -10.22 -2.43 0.95
N CYS A 87 -10.58 -1.23 0.50
CA CYS A 87 -11.13 -0.19 1.37
C CYS A 87 -12.42 -0.66 2.07
N GLU A 88 -13.33 -1.33 1.37
CA GLU A 88 -14.54 -1.91 1.95
C GLU A 88 -14.21 -2.92 3.05
N GLY A 89 -13.28 -3.85 2.80
CA GLY A 89 -12.88 -4.88 3.77
C GLY A 89 -12.15 -4.34 5.01
N LEU A 90 -11.61 -3.13 4.93
CA LEU A 90 -10.94 -2.45 6.04
C LEU A 90 -11.88 -1.60 6.90
N ARG A 91 -13.11 -1.30 6.44
CA ARG A 91 -14.03 -0.48 7.24
C ARG A 91 -14.40 -1.18 8.54
N THR A 92 -14.55 -0.35 9.57
CA THR A 92 -15.10 -0.78 10.85
C THR A 92 -16.48 -1.40 10.62
N ARG A 93 -16.68 -2.63 11.09
CA ARG A 93 -18.02 -3.23 11.11
C ARG A 93 -18.76 -2.63 12.30
N SER A 94 -19.76 -1.81 12.00
CA SER A 94 -20.78 -1.40 12.98
C SER A 94 -21.69 -2.56 13.35
#